data_AF-A0A7Y6CBX5-F1
#
_entry.id   AF-A0A7Y6CBX5-F1
#
_cell.length_a   1.000
_cell.length_b   1.000
_cell.length_c   1.000
_cell.angle_alpha   90.00
_cell.angle_beta   90.00
_cell.angle_gamma   90.00
#
_symmetry.space_group_name_H-M   'P 1'
#
loop_
_entity.id
_entity.type
_entity.pdbx_description
1 polymer ?
#
loop_
_entity_poly.entity_id
_entity_poly.type
_entity_poly.pdbx_seq_one_letter_code
_entity_poly.pdbx_strand_id
1 'polypeptide(L)'
;MGAEQVWTPEQEAKIRVMVDQIRRVQELSRRDGGWWHRRRRRRAEHRLFDLMQASGPELWRESELRRWKSTAMVELCLDFACSEMTRADTAKAVARIEVLNDATYEDLQKAKRALA
;
A
#
# COMPACT_ATOMS: atom_id res chain seq x y z
N MET A 1 19.30 19.42 18.39
CA MET A 1 18.63 18.62 19.43
C MET A 1 17.14 18.70 19.16
N GLY A 2 16.58 17.74 18.42
CA GLY A 2 15.17 17.78 18.02
C GLY A 2 14.29 17.36 19.19
N ALA A 3 13.37 18.24 19.59
CA ALA A 3 12.46 18.02 20.69
C ALA A 3 11.75 16.67 20.52
N GLU A 4 11.86 15.83 21.54
CA GLU A 4 11.17 14.56 21.60
C GLU A 4 9.66 14.81 21.60
N GLN A 5 9.00 14.60 20.46
CA GLN A 5 7.54 14.67 20.40
C GLN A 5 6.96 13.48 21.16
N VAL A 6 6.74 13.66 22.46
CA VAL A 6 6.05 12.72 23.34
C VAL A 6 4.58 12.72 22.91
N TRP A 7 4.12 11.58 22.39
CA TRP A 7 2.73 11.41 22.00
C TRP A 7 1.85 11.58 23.23
N THR A 8 0.77 12.35 23.09
CA THR A 8 -0.17 12.48 24.20
C THR A 8 -0.94 11.16 24.36
N PRO A 9 -1.41 10.83 25.58
CA PRO A 9 -2.18 9.60 25.83
C PRO A 9 -3.40 9.45 24.90
N GLU A 10 -4.01 10.57 24.49
CA GLU A 10 -5.12 10.58 23.54
C GLU A 10 -4.70 10.19 22.12
N GLN A 11 -3.53 10.64 21.66
CA GLN A 11 -3.01 10.26 20.35
C GLN A 11 -2.66 8.77 20.33
N GLU A 12 -2.07 8.25 21.41
CA GLU A 12 -1.76 6.83 21.55
C GLU A 12 -3.04 5.97 21.55
N ALA A 13 -4.07 6.40 22.29
CA ALA A 13 -5.37 5.73 22.30
C ALA A 13 -6.01 5.71 20.90
N LYS A 14 -5.93 6.82 20.16
CA LYS A 14 -6.45 6.90 18.79
C LYS A 14 -5.70 5.96 17.84
N ILE A 15 -4.37 5.90 17.95
CA ILE A 15 -3.55 4.98 17.15
C ILE A 15 -3.87 3.53 17.46
N ARG A 16 -4.02 3.16 18.73
CA ARG A 16 -4.39 1.78 19.14
C ARG A 16 -5.73 1.37 18.54
N VAL A 17 -6.74 2.24 18.60
CA VAL A 17 -8.06 1.98 17.99
C VAL A 17 -7.94 1.80 16.47
N MET A 18 -7.15 2.63 15.80
CA MET A 18 -6.90 2.49 14.36
C MET A 18 -6.21 1.16 14.02
N VAL A 19 -5.19 0.76 14.78
CA VAL A 19 -4.47 -0.51 14.59
C VAL A 19 -5.40 -1.71 14.80
N ASP A 20 -6.25 -1.68 15.82
CA ASP A 20 -7.21 -2.76 16.08
C ASP A 20 -8.29 -2.85 15.00
N GLN A 21 -8.75 -1.71 14.45
CA GLN A 21 -9.65 -1.70 13.30
C GLN A 21 -8.98 -2.33 12.06
N ILE A 22 -7.72 -2.00 11.80
CA ILE A 22 -6.94 -2.58 10.71
C ILE A 22 -6.78 -4.09 10.90
N ARG A 23 -6.45 -4.56 12.12
CA ARG A 23 -6.34 -5.99 12.43
C ARG A 23 -7.65 -6.74 12.21
N ARG A 24 -8.79 -6.17 12.64
CA ARG A 24 -10.12 -6.75 12.40
C ARG A 24 -10.46 -6.82 10.92
N VAL A 25 -10.16 -5.77 10.15
CA VAL A 25 -10.35 -5.78 8.69
C VAL A 25 -9.47 -6.85 8.04
N GLN A 26 -8.22 -7.02 8.48
CA GLN A 26 -7.33 -8.09 8.00
C GLN A 26 -7.85 -9.49 8.36
N GLU A 27 -8.37 -9.70 9.57
CA GLU A 27 -8.97 -10.98 9.98
C GLU A 27 -10.24 -11.31 9.16
N LEU A 28 -11.10 -10.32 8.91
CA LEU A 28 -12.26 -10.47 8.04
C LEU A 28 -11.84 -10.78 6.59
N SER A 29 -10.82 -10.08 6.09
CA SER A 29 -10.25 -10.32 4.76
C SER A 29 -9.58 -11.69 4.65
N ARG A 30 -9.05 -12.23 5.75
CA ARG A 30 -8.48 -13.58 5.84
C ARG A 30 -9.55 -14.68 5.96
N ARG A 31 -10.69 -14.38 6.58
CA ARG A 31 -11.81 -15.34 6.72
C ARG A 31 -12.63 -15.51 5.44
N ASP A 32 -12.78 -14.47 4.63
CA ASP A 32 -13.61 -14.52 3.42
C ASP A 32 -12.80 -14.43 2.12
N GLY A 33 -12.25 -15.58 1.73
CA GLY A 33 -11.64 -15.78 0.42
C GLY A 33 -12.17 -17.03 -0.28
N GLY A 34 -13.43 -17.42 -0.03
CA GLY A 34 -14.07 -18.56 -0.69
C GLY A 34 -13.83 -18.54 -2.21
N TRP A 35 -13.81 -19.71 -2.86
CA TRP A 35 -13.50 -19.85 -4.29
C TRP A 35 -14.24 -18.85 -5.19
N TRP A 36 -15.48 -18.51 -4.84
CA TRP A 36 -16.30 -17.50 -5.51
C TRP A 36 -15.76 -16.07 -5.43
N HIS A 37 -15.18 -15.66 -4.31
CA HIS A 37 -14.56 -14.34 -4.16
C HIS A 37 -13.28 -14.25 -5.01
N ARG A 38 -12.43 -15.29 -4.94
CA ARG A 38 -11.23 -15.39 -5.79
C ARG A 38 -11.57 -15.41 -7.28
N ARG A 39 -12.63 -16.12 -7.67
CA ARG A 39 -13.11 -16.17 -9.07
C ARG A 39 -13.67 -14.84 -9.54
N ARG A 40 -14.45 -14.13 -8.72
CA ARG A 40 -14.96 -12.79 -9.05
C ARG A 40 -13.81 -11.78 -9.16
N ARG A 41 -12.84 -11.83 -8.25
CA ARG A 41 -11.65 -10.97 -8.30
C ARG A 41 -10.86 -11.19 -9.58
N ARG A 42 -10.56 -12.44 -9.95
CA ARG A 42 -9.87 -12.77 -11.22
C ARG A 42 -10.63 -12.29 -12.46
N ARG A 43 -11.97 -12.39 -12.46
CA ARG A 43 -12.79 -11.87 -13.57
C ARG A 43 -12.77 -10.35 -13.66
N ALA A 44 -12.79 -9.66 -12.52
CA ALA A 44 -12.67 -8.21 -12.49
C ALA A 44 -11.27 -7.75 -12.95
N GLU A 45 -10.22 -8.46 -12.53
CA GLU A 45 -8.84 -8.24 -12.97
C GLU A 45 -8.70 -8.42 -14.50
N HIS A 46 -9.28 -9.49 -15.09
CA HIS A 46 -9.29 -9.67 -16.55
C HIS A 46 -10.09 -8.60 -17.30
N ARG A 47 -11.31 -8.25 -16.84
CA ARG A 47 -12.09 -7.19 -17.51
C ARG A 47 -11.39 -5.84 -17.45
N LEU A 48 -10.72 -5.54 -16.34
CA LEU A 48 -9.91 -4.33 -16.23
C LEU A 48 -8.76 -4.39 -17.23
N PHE A 49 -8.04 -5.51 -17.34
CA PHE A 49 -7.01 -5.71 -18.34
C PHE A 49 -7.52 -5.46 -19.78
N ASP A 50 -8.66 -6.05 -20.15
CA ASP A 50 -9.25 -5.91 -21.49
C ASP A 50 -9.68 -4.47 -21.79
N LEU A 51 -10.32 -3.80 -20.82
CA LEU A 51 -10.72 -2.39 -20.95
C LEU A 51 -9.51 -1.47 -21.08
N MET A 52 -8.41 -1.81 -20.42
CA MET A 52 -7.19 -1.00 -20.45
C MET A 52 -6.37 -1.22 -21.72
N GLN A 53 -6.42 -2.41 -22.32
CA GLN A 53 -5.93 -2.60 -23.68
C GLN A 53 -6.74 -1.81 -24.70
N ALA A 54 -8.07 -1.80 -24.58
CA ALA A 54 -8.96 -1.09 -25.49
C ALA A 54 -8.84 0.45 -25.38
N SER A 55 -8.46 0.97 -24.21
CA SER A 55 -8.44 2.41 -23.93
C SER A 55 -7.08 3.07 -24.17
N GLY A 56 -6.11 2.34 -24.71
CA GLY A 56 -4.79 2.85 -25.08
C GLY A 56 -3.72 2.75 -23.98
N PRO A 57 -2.43 2.89 -24.37
CA PRO A 57 -1.30 2.59 -23.50
C PRO A 57 -1.23 3.48 -22.25
N GLU A 58 -1.72 4.71 -22.30
CA GLU A 58 -1.67 5.64 -21.15
C GLU A 58 -2.49 5.16 -19.96
N LEU A 59 -3.68 4.61 -20.21
CA LEU A 59 -4.52 4.06 -19.13
C LEU A 59 -3.92 2.77 -18.57
N TRP A 60 -3.37 1.91 -19.42
CA TRP A 60 -2.63 0.72 -18.99
C TRP A 60 -1.44 1.09 -18.08
N ARG A 61 -0.69 2.14 -18.43
CA ARG A 61 0.42 2.64 -17.62
C ARG A 61 -0.04 3.17 -16.25
N GLU A 62 -1.16 3.89 -16.22
CA GLU A 62 -1.74 4.46 -15.01
C GLU A 62 -2.26 3.38 -14.05
N SER A 63 -2.95 2.33 -14.54
CA SER A 63 -3.34 1.22 -13.63
C SER A 63 -2.14 0.45 -13.11
N GLU A 64 -1.16 0.22 -13.97
CA GLU A 64 0.04 -0.50 -13.58
C GLU A 64 0.77 0.26 -12.47
N LEU A 65 0.88 1.59 -12.61
CA LEU A 65 1.41 2.48 -11.58
C LEU A 65 0.57 2.43 -10.30
N ARG A 66 -0.76 2.56 -10.39
CA ARG A 66 -1.65 2.49 -9.21
C ARG A 66 -1.58 1.17 -8.48
N ARG A 67 -1.53 0.06 -9.22
CA ARG A 67 -1.43 -1.29 -8.66
C ARG A 67 -0.10 -1.44 -7.93
N TRP A 68 0.99 -1.02 -8.55
CA TRP A 68 2.30 -1.03 -7.92
C TRP A 68 2.33 -0.16 -6.66
N LYS A 69 1.81 1.09 -6.72
CA LYS A 69 1.70 1.97 -5.53
C LYS A 69 0.89 1.33 -4.41
N SER A 70 -0.22 0.69 -4.75
CA SER A 70 -1.06 0.01 -3.75
C SER A 70 -0.33 -1.15 -3.08
N THR A 71 0.39 -1.98 -3.85
CA THR A 71 1.18 -3.08 -3.30
C THR A 71 2.33 -2.57 -2.42
N ALA A 72 3.10 -1.61 -2.90
CA ALA A 72 4.22 -1.03 -2.15
C ALA A 72 3.77 -0.33 -0.86
N MET A 73 2.59 0.32 -0.87
CA MET A 73 2.01 0.94 0.32
C MET A 73 1.65 -0.11 1.37
N VAL A 74 1.08 -1.25 0.94
CA VAL A 74 0.75 -2.36 1.85
C VAL A 74 2.02 -2.95 2.45
N GLU A 75 3.06 -3.20 1.65
CA GLU A 75 4.35 -3.70 2.12
C GLU A 75 5.00 -2.74 3.11
N LEU A 76 5.01 -1.44 2.81
CA LEU A 76 5.53 -0.41 3.71
C LEU A 76 4.80 -0.39 5.06
N CYS A 77 3.47 -0.51 5.06
CA CYS A 77 2.69 -0.58 6.28
C CYS A 77 2.98 -1.84 7.09
N LEU A 78 3.21 -2.98 6.43
CA LEU A 78 3.58 -4.23 7.09
C LEU A 78 5.00 -4.14 7.69
N ASP A 79 5.97 -3.63 6.93
CA ASP A 79 7.34 -3.40 7.41
C ASP A 79 7.35 -2.47 8.63
N PHE A 80 6.59 -1.38 8.58
CA PHE A 80 6.47 -0.47 9.72
C PHE A 80 5.82 -1.15 10.93
N ALA A 81 4.74 -1.91 10.73
CA ALA A 81 4.07 -2.63 11.80
C ALA A 81 4.93 -3.75 12.43
N CYS A 82 5.92 -4.26 11.69
CA CYS A 82 6.90 -5.23 12.18
C CYS A 82 8.18 -4.58 12.75
N SER A 83 8.32 -3.26 12.67
CA SER A 83 9.45 -2.53 13.26
C SER A 83 9.26 -2.27 14.76
N GLU A 84 10.28 -1.71 15.39
CA GLU A 84 10.18 -1.16 16.76
C GLU A 84 9.26 0.07 16.84
N MET A 85 8.76 0.55 15.68
CA MET A 85 7.85 1.69 15.56
C MET A 85 8.38 2.94 16.25
N THR A 86 9.71 3.11 16.26
CA THR A 86 10.37 4.27 16.84
C THR A 86 10.08 5.52 16.02
N ARG A 87 10.45 6.70 16.53
CA ARG A 87 10.37 7.94 15.73
C ARG A 87 11.19 7.87 14.45
N ALA A 88 12.34 7.20 14.49
CA ALA A 88 13.18 6.99 13.32
C ALA A 88 12.45 6.11 12.29
N ASP A 89 11.80 5.04 12.73
CA ASP A 89 11.02 4.15 11.86
C ASP A 89 9.82 4.87 11.27
N THR A 90 9.16 5.71 12.08
CA THR A 90 8.01 6.51 11.65
C THR A 90 8.41 7.55 10.61
N ALA A 91 9.49 8.30 10.85
CA ALA A 91 10.01 9.29 9.90
C ALA A 91 10.43 8.61 8.58
N LYS A 92 11.06 7.43 8.67
CA LYS A 92 11.44 6.62 7.51
C LYS A 92 10.22 6.12 6.73
N ALA A 93 9.16 5.68 7.42
CA ALA A 93 7.92 5.26 6.79
C ALA A 93 7.22 6.42 6.08
N VAL A 94 7.11 7.59 6.72
CA VAL A 94 6.52 8.81 6.13
C VAL A 94 7.30 9.25 4.89
N ALA A 95 8.63 9.35 4.97
CA ALA A 95 9.45 9.73 3.82
C ALA A 95 9.28 8.76 2.64
N ARG A 96 9.16 7.45 2.91
CA ARG A 96 8.89 6.45 1.87
C ARG A 96 7.47 6.56 1.29
N ILE A 97 6.47 6.97 2.09
CA ILE A 97 5.10 7.25 1.61
C ILE A 97 5.11 8.43 0.64
N GLU A 98 5.83 9.50 0.95
CA GLU A 98 5.97 10.68 0.08
C GLU A 98 6.59 10.29 -1.26
N VAL A 99 7.73 9.58 -1.23
CA VAL A 99 8.39 9.06 -2.45
C VAL A 99 7.44 8.18 -3.27
N LEU A 100 6.65 7.33 -2.60
CA LEU A 100 5.71 6.45 -3.28
C LEU A 100 4.55 7.22 -3.94
N ASN A 101 4.06 8.27 -3.29
CA ASN A 101 3.01 9.12 -3.84
C ASN A 101 3.50 9.91 -5.05
N ASP A 102 4.75 10.39 -5.02
CA ASP A 102 5.35 11.18 -6.10
C ASP A 102 5.85 10.32 -7.27
N ALA A 103 6.02 9.01 -7.08
CA ALA A 103 6.53 8.11 -8.10
C ALA A 103 5.69 8.13 -9.39
N THR A 104 6.37 8.21 -10.53
CA THR A 104 5.78 8.25 -11.86
C THR A 104 5.85 6.88 -12.55
N TYR A 105 5.21 6.77 -13.72
CA TYR A 105 5.34 5.58 -14.55
C TYR A 105 6.79 5.35 -15.02
N GLU A 106 7.56 6.41 -15.24
CA GLU A 106 8.97 6.31 -15.66
C GLU A 106 9.83 5.71 -14.54
N ASP A 107 9.58 6.08 -13.29
CA ASP A 107 10.24 5.51 -12.12
C ASP A 107 9.96 4.01 -12.00
N LEU A 108 8.71 3.61 -12.24
CA LEU A 108 8.31 2.20 -12.26
C LEU A 108 9.03 1.43 -13.37
N GLN A 109 9.14 2.00 -14.57
CA GLN A 109 9.87 1.37 -15.68
C GLN A 109 11.37 1.25 -15.38
N LYS A 110 11.97 2.27 -14.78
CA LYS A 110 13.36 2.25 -14.35
C LYS A 110 13.60 1.17 -13.29
N ALA A 111 12.72 1.05 -12.30
CA ALA A 111 12.81 0.01 -11.27
C ALA A 111 12.70 -1.40 -11.85
N LYS A 112 11.78 -1.62 -12.80
CA LYS A 112 11.64 -2.92 -13.50
C LYS A 112 12.89 -3.30 -14.29
N ARG A 113 13.53 -2.34 -14.96
CA ARG A 113 14.79 -2.58 -15.70
C ARG A 113 15.96 -2.89 -14.77
N ALA A 114 15.99 -2.31 -13.57
CA ALA A 114 17.04 -2.58 -12.59
C ALA A 114 16.91 -3.97 -11.93
N LEU A 115 15.72 -4.58 -11.98
CA LEU A 115 15.42 -5.91 -11.46
C LEU A 115 15.51 -7.03 -12.52
N ALA A 116 15.73 -6.68 -13.78
CA ALA A 116 15.85 -7.59 -14.92
C ALA A 116 17.31 -7.90 -15.23
#